data_AF-A0A8S3FSI1-F1
#
_entry.id   AF-A0A8S3FSI1-F1
#
_cell.length_a   1.000
_cell.length_b   1.000
_cell.length_c   1.000
_cell.angle_alpha   90.00
_cell.angle_beta   90.00
_cell.angle_gamma   90.00
#
_symmetry.space_group_name_H-M   'P 1'
#
loop_
_entity.id
_entity.type
_entity.pdbx_description
1 polymer ?
#
loop_
_entity_poly.entity_id
_entity_poly.type
_entity_poly.pdbx_seq_one_letter_code
_entity_poly.pdbx_strand_id
1 'polypeptide(L)' 'MHCVLDPVPVVLLVVEGGPNTVRTVHEAVVQNNIPAVFIEGTGRCCDLFAEAIHLYNKYRAKIESSEANLQ' A
#
# COMPACT_ATOMS: atom_id res chain seq x y z
N MET A 1 -33.79 2.81 17.33
CA MET A 1 -32.52 2.86 18.07
C MET A 1 -31.69 1.67 17.60
N HIS A 2 -30.95 1.83 16.49
CA HIS A 2 -30.00 0.81 16.05
C HIS A 2 -28.63 1.25 16.53
N CYS A 3 -28.17 0.71 17.66
CA CYS A 3 -26.75 0.74 18.00
C CYS A 3 -26.05 -0.17 17.01
N VAL A 4 -25.48 0.41 15.96
CA VAL A 4 -24.48 -0.28 15.15
C VAL A 4 -23.19 -0.18 15.96
N LEU A 5 -22.71 -1.30 16.50
CA LEU A 5 -21.32 -1.37 16.96
C LEU A 5 -20.50 -1.35 15.67
N ASP A 6 -20.12 -0.17 15.21
CA ASP A 6 -19.19 -0.07 14.09
C ASP A 6 -17.93 -0.87 14.46
N PRO A 7 -17.47 -1.77 13.57
CA PRO A 7 -16.30 -2.59 13.85
C PRO A 7 -15.10 -1.69 14.16
N VAL A 8 -14.27 -2.11 15.12
CA VAL A 8 -13.05 -1.38 15.47
C VAL A 8 -12.14 -1.34 14.24
N PRO A 9 -11.70 -0.15 13.78
CA PRO A 9 -10.83 -0.04 12.62
C PRO A 9 -9.44 -0.62 12.92
N VAL A 10 -8.89 -1.35 11.96
CA VAL A 10 -7.57 -2.01 12.06
C VAL A 10 -6.69 -1.56 10.89
N VAL A 11 -5.42 -1.31 11.20
CA VAL A 11 -4.35 -0.97 10.24
C VAL A 11 -3.15 -1.86 10.51
N LEU A 12 -2.47 -2.32 9.46
CA LEU A 12 -1.19 -3.01 9.55
C LEU A 12 -0.03 -2.02 9.35
N LEU A 13 0.80 -1.81 10.37
CA LEU A 13 2.04 -1.03 10.24
C LEU A 13 3.23 -1.98 9.99
N VAL A 14 3.98 -1.74 8.91
CA VAL A 14 5.15 -2.53 8.54
C VAL A 14 6.40 -1.65 8.65
N VAL A 15 7.30 -2.02 9.56
CA VAL A 15 8.57 -1.31 9.78
C VAL A 15 9.66 -1.93 8.92
N GLU A 16 9.92 -3.23 9.04
CA GLU A 16 10.78 -3.98 8.12
C GLU A 16 10.18 -5.38 7.89
N GLY A 17 10.83 -6.21 7.08
CA GLY A 17 10.37 -7.58 6.89
C GLY A 17 11.10 -8.34 5.80
N GLY A 18 10.70 -9.59 5.62
CA GLY A 18 11.20 -10.46 4.57
C GLY A 18 10.06 -11.02 3.71
N PRO A 19 10.32 -12.09 2.94
CA PRO A 19 9.30 -12.72 2.10
C PRO A 19 8.04 -13.15 2.86
N ASN A 20 8.17 -13.59 4.11
CA ASN A 20 7.01 -13.94 4.94
C ASN A 20 6.16 -12.71 5.28
N THR A 21 6.78 -11.54 5.49
CA THR A 21 6.06 -10.28 5.73
C THR A 21 5.28 -9.85 4.49
N VAL A 22 5.85 -10.02 3.29
CA VAL A 22 5.15 -9.77 2.02
C VAL A 22 3.89 -10.63 1.92
N ARG A 23 3.98 -11.92 2.31
CA ARG A 23 2.81 -12.81 2.37
C ARG A 23 1.77 -12.32 3.37
N THR A 24 2.17 -11.93 4.58
CA THR A 24 1.24 -11.40 5.60
C THR A 24 0.55 -10.12 5.12
N VAL A 25 1.30 -9.21 4.48
CA VAL A 25 0.75 -8.00 3.87
C VAL A 25 -0.27 -8.35 2.80
N HIS A 26 0.04 -9.31 1.92
CA HIS A 26 -0.89 -9.75 0.89
C HIS A 26 -2.18 -10.33 1.49
N GLU A 27 -2.08 -11.20 2.50
CA GLU A 27 -3.24 -11.74 3.22
C GLU A 27 -4.05 -10.62 3.91
N ALA A 28 -3.39 -9.65 4.54
CA ALA A 28 -4.05 -8.52 5.20
C ALA A 28 -4.80 -7.61 4.21
N VAL A 29 -4.11 -7.16 3.16
CA VAL A 29 -4.65 -6.15 2.23
C VAL A 29 -5.63 -6.78 1.25
N VAL A 30 -5.28 -7.90 0.62
CA VAL A 30 -6.05 -8.48 -0.49
C VAL A 30 -7.20 -9.35 0.01
N GLN A 31 -7.00 -10.11 1.09
CA GLN A 31 -8.01 -11.06 1.59
C GLN A 31 -8.89 -10.46 2.69
N ASN A 32 -8.29 -9.64 3.58
CA ASN A 32 -8.99 -9.14 4.76
C ASN A 32 -9.38 -7.65 4.67
N ASN A 33 -9.07 -6.97 3.56
CA ASN A 33 -9.33 -5.52 3.38
C ASN A 33 -8.74 -4.64 4.50
N ILE A 34 -7.62 -5.08 5.10
CA ILE A 34 -6.91 -4.31 6.13
C ILE A 34 -5.88 -3.43 5.43
N PRO A 35 -5.99 -2.10 5.52
CA PRO A 35 -4.99 -1.20 4.94
C PRO A 35 -3.63 -1.38 5.62
N ALA A 36 -2.57 -1.36 4.80
CA ALA A 36 -1.19 -1.45 5.25
C ALA A 36 -0.46 -0.12 5.07
N VAL A 37 0.34 0.25 6.07
CA VAL A 37 1.23 1.41 6.07
C VAL A 37 2.66 0.91 6.12
N PHE A 38 3.47 1.28 5.14
CA PHE A 38 4.90 0.97 5.09
C PHE A 38 5.71 2.19 5.48
N ILE A 39 6.78 1.99 6.25
CA ILE A 39 7.73 3.05 6.57
C ILE A 39 8.88 2.96 5.57
N GLU A 40 9.05 4.00 4.75
CA GLU A 40 10.16 4.11 3.81
C GLU A 40 11.49 4.41 4.53
N GLY A 41 12.59 3.85 4.03
CA GLY A 41 13.95 4.07 4.53
C GLY A 41 14.38 3.12 5.66
N THR A 42 13.52 2.16 6.00
CA THR A 42 13.81 1.14 7.02
C THR A 42 14.46 -0.11 6.42
N GLY A 43 14.42 -0.29 5.09
CA GLY A 43 15.08 -1.41 4.43
C GLY A 43 14.20 -2.63 4.17
N ARG A 44 14.86 -3.65 3.59
CA ARG A 44 14.29 -4.95 3.20
C ARG A 44 13.00 -4.82 2.38
N CYS A 45 11.87 -5.35 2.86
CA CYS A 45 10.62 -5.33 2.10
C CYS A 45 9.95 -3.95 2.02
N CYS A 46 10.15 -3.08 3.03
CA CYS A 46 9.46 -1.79 3.05
C CYS A 46 9.98 -0.86 1.97
N ASP A 47 11.30 -0.81 1.78
CA ASP A 47 11.91 -0.01 0.71
C ASP A 47 11.57 -0.55 -0.68
N LEU A 48 11.41 -1.87 -0.82
CA LEU A 48 10.93 -2.48 -2.06
C LEU A 48 9.52 -2.00 -2.42
N PHE A 49 8.60 -1.98 -1.45
CA PHE A 49 7.24 -1.47 -1.67
C PHE A 49 7.21 0.04 -1.90
N ALA A 50 8.01 0.80 -1.16
CA ALA A 50 8.14 2.24 -1.35
C ALA A 50 8.61 2.56 -2.78
N GLU A 51 9.69 1.92 -3.25
CA GLU A 51 10.19 2.08 -4.61
C GLU A 51 9.14 1.68 -5.65
N ALA A 52 8.42 0.58 -5.44
CA ALA A 52 7.34 0.17 -6.33
C ALA A 52 6.23 1.23 -6.44
N ILE A 53 5.84 1.84 -5.33
CA ILE A 53 4.84 2.93 -5.30
C ILE A 53 5.37 4.17 -6.01
N HIS A 54 6.64 4.55 -5.79
CA HIS A 54 7.27 5.68 -6.46
C HIS A 54 7.32 5.49 -7.97
N LEU A 55 7.71 4.29 -8.43
CA LEU A 55 7.72 3.94 -9.85
C LEU A 55 6.31 3.98 -10.44
N TYR A 56 5.32 3.40 -9.76
CA TYR A 56 3.92 3.43 -10.20
C TYR A 56 3.42 4.87 -10.37
N ASN A 57 3.63 5.73 -9.37
CA ASN A 57 3.22 7.13 -9.41
C ASN A 57 3.93 7.92 -10.51
N LYS A 58 5.24 7.68 -10.69
CA LYS A 58 6.05 8.31 -11.74
C LYS A 58 5.53 7.98 -13.14
N TYR A 59 5.23 6.71 -13.41
CA TYR A 59 4.72 6.30 -14.72
C TYR A 59 3.28 6.73 -14.93
N ARG A 60 2.44 6.70 -13.89
CA ARG A 60 1.07 7.21 -13.95
C ARG A 60 1.02 8.68 -14.34
N ALA A 61 1.80 9.53 -13.69
CA ALA A 61 1.88 10.96 -14.01
C ALA A 61 2.34 11.21 -15.46
N LYS A 62 3.25 10.37 -15.97
CA LYS A 62 3.72 10.46 -17.36
C LYS A 62 2.63 10.08 -18.37
N ILE A 63 1.81 9.07 -18.06
CA ILE A 63 0.68 8.67 -18.90
C ILE A 63 -0.36 9.80 -18.95
N GLU A 64 -0.74 10.33 -17.79
CA GLU A 64 -1.70 11.44 -17.69
C GLU A 64 -1.20 12.69 -18.45
N SER A 65 0.09 13.00 -18.36
CA SER A 65 0.71 14.09 -19.12
C SER A 65 0.77 13.83 -20.62
N SER A 66 0.83 12.57 -21.05
CA SER A 66 0.83 12.20 -22.48
C SER A 66 -0.57 12.32 -23.06
N GLU A 67 -1.60 11.89 -22.32
CA GLU A 67 -3.01 12.02 -22.71
C GLU A 67 -3.43 13.50 -22.80
N ALA A 68 -2.99 14.33 -21.85
CA ALA A 68 -3.27 15.77 -21.85
C ALA A 68 -2.64 16.54 -23.04
N ASN A 69 -1.58 16.00 -23.66
CA ASN A 69 -0.93 16.60 -24.83
C ASN A 69 -1.52 16.12 -26.17
N LEU A 70 -2.39 15.10 -26.16
CA LEU A 70 -3.11 14.64 -27.35
C LEU A 70 -4.49 15.31 -27.53
N GLN A 71 -4.95 16.07 -26.52
CA GLN A 71 -6.16 16.90 -26.58
C GLN A 71 -5.81 18.35 -26.94
#